data_AF-A0A9D7AHS0-F1
#
_entry.id   AF-A0A9D7AHS0-F1
#
_cell.length_a   1.000
_cell.length_b   1.000
_cell.length_c   1.000
_cell.angle_alpha   90.00
_cell.angle_beta   90.00
_cell.angle_gamma   90.00
#
_symmetry.space_group_name_H-M   'P 1'
#
loop_
_entity.id
_entity.type
_entity.pdbx_description
1 polymer ?
#
loop_
_entity_poly.entity_id
_entity_poly.type
_entity_poly.pdbx_seq_one_letter_code
_entity_poly.pdbx_strand_id
1 'polypeptide(L)'
;MIYCTTVAVIALALLYQFRHSYQGSELMLYTVSAAVFSGIIRCIQLFWKNQRKKIATIGAIIFYGILPLSGGLFWPVYLVGVPLWESWENRPDKDCIAKGRLISLEPGVIYRLHPVYGDDFWIERDGETFNVSSRKFCQSFSADTVSPIDKLEFSFYELCRSPQTPWQKAYCAGNSQSLRLSNLILKRSASDNESGWQQLQEELNGSRNIQRLQGQLPYSSYYYTDWLQTVQFDSGVTTYEFYRSGVSTVVKHPDWLHQQPEPVVLNCSQEYYVRCNTAYLYRDDLHIRYSYNRAKDNQRYDFDEDVRHIYDSNYINTQLNAAREAASIAEKFLEEMRVY
;
A
#
# COMPACT_ATOMS: atom_id res chain seq x y z
N MET A 1 -26.77 -20.37 -15.10
CA MET A 1 -28.03 -19.91 -14.47
C MET A 1 -28.96 -21.10 -14.23
N ILE A 2 -29.30 -21.87 -15.27
CA ILE A 2 -30.15 -23.07 -15.18
C ILE A 2 -29.65 -24.05 -14.10
N TYR A 3 -28.34 -24.35 -14.06
CA TYR A 3 -27.78 -25.30 -13.08
C TYR A 3 -27.98 -24.89 -11.61
N CYS A 4 -27.82 -23.61 -11.28
CA CYS A 4 -27.94 -23.15 -9.89
C CYS A 4 -29.43 -23.04 -9.46
N THR A 5 -30.36 -22.76 -10.40
CA THR A 5 -31.80 -22.83 -10.12
C THR A 5 -32.28 -24.26 -9.90
N THR A 6 -31.77 -25.25 -10.66
CA THR A 6 -32.14 -26.65 -10.44
C THR A 6 -31.63 -27.17 -9.11
N VAL A 7 -30.39 -26.83 -8.72
CA VAL A 7 -29.83 -27.20 -7.42
C VAL A 7 -30.60 -26.55 -6.26
N ALA A 8 -30.99 -25.29 -6.38
CA ALA A 8 -31.79 -24.61 -5.36
C ALA A 8 -33.19 -25.20 -5.22
N VAL A 9 -33.86 -25.55 -6.33
CA VAL A 9 -35.19 -26.17 -6.33
C VAL A 9 -35.14 -27.59 -5.77
N ILE A 10 -34.12 -28.38 -6.11
CA ILE A 10 -33.91 -29.73 -5.55
C ILE A 10 -33.61 -29.65 -4.05
N ALA A 11 -32.80 -28.68 -3.61
CA ALA A 11 -32.50 -28.46 -2.20
C ALA A 11 -33.76 -28.04 -1.41
N LEU A 12 -34.59 -27.14 -1.96
CA LEU A 12 -35.86 -26.73 -1.36
C LEU A 12 -36.88 -27.87 -1.30
N ALA A 13 -36.98 -28.69 -2.35
CA ALA A 13 -37.86 -29.86 -2.39
C ALA A 13 -37.43 -30.93 -1.38
N LEU A 14 -36.13 -31.17 -1.24
CA LEU A 14 -35.59 -32.08 -0.21
C LEU A 14 -35.85 -31.53 1.19
N LEU A 15 -35.54 -30.26 1.47
CA LEU A 15 -35.80 -29.63 2.77
C LEU A 15 -37.30 -29.66 3.15
N TYR A 16 -38.20 -29.46 2.18
CA TYR A 16 -39.65 -29.53 2.39
C TYR A 16 -40.12 -30.95 2.71
N GLN A 17 -39.63 -31.96 1.99
CA GLN A 17 -39.92 -33.38 2.27
C GLN A 17 -39.35 -33.83 3.62
N PHE A 18 -38.17 -33.32 4.03
CA PHE A 18 -37.52 -33.68 5.29
C PHE A 18 -38.20 -33.06 6.52
N ARG A 19 -38.76 -31.85 6.41
CA ARG A 19 -39.51 -31.20 7.51
C ARG A 19 -40.73 -32.03 7.97
N HIS A 20 -41.28 -32.86 7.07
CA HIS A 20 -42.47 -33.66 7.36
C HIS A 20 -42.20 -35.07 7.87
N SER A 21 -41.00 -35.63 7.71
CA SER A 21 -40.78 -37.07 7.94
C SER A 21 -39.92 -37.47 9.14
N TYR A 22 -39.11 -36.59 9.75
CA TYR A 22 -38.20 -37.03 10.83
C TYR A 22 -38.01 -36.00 11.94
N GLN A 23 -38.58 -36.29 13.12
CA GLN A 23 -38.10 -35.74 14.38
C GLN A 23 -36.82 -36.49 14.77
N GLY A 24 -35.64 -35.89 14.61
CA GLY A 24 -34.44 -36.36 15.32
C GLY A 24 -33.12 -36.51 14.56
N SER A 25 -32.71 -35.58 13.70
CA SER A 25 -31.31 -35.59 13.22
C SER A 25 -30.75 -34.20 12.85
N GLU A 26 -30.37 -33.40 13.85
CA GLU A 26 -29.62 -32.16 13.63
C GLU A 26 -28.35 -32.40 12.77
N LEU A 27 -27.65 -33.52 12.98
CA LEU A 27 -26.46 -33.91 12.22
C LEU A 27 -26.70 -34.05 10.71
N MET A 28 -27.91 -34.48 10.33
CA MET A 28 -28.28 -34.69 8.92
C MET A 28 -28.66 -33.36 8.24
N LEU A 29 -29.24 -32.44 9.01
CA LEU A 29 -29.51 -31.06 8.56
C LEU A 29 -28.19 -30.30 8.31
N TYR A 30 -27.17 -30.53 9.15
CA TYR A 30 -25.81 -30.01 8.96
C TYR A 30 -25.13 -30.56 7.70
N THR A 31 -25.31 -31.84 7.38
CA THR A 31 -24.70 -32.44 6.19
C THR A 31 -25.39 -31.99 4.90
N VAL A 32 -26.73 -31.89 4.89
CA VAL A 32 -27.48 -31.36 3.75
C VAL A 32 -27.16 -29.89 3.53
N SER A 33 -27.10 -29.08 4.59
CA SER A 33 -26.68 -27.68 4.49
C SER A 33 -25.24 -27.54 4.01
N ALA A 34 -24.29 -28.35 4.49
CA ALA A 34 -22.91 -28.34 4.00
C ALA A 34 -22.79 -28.72 2.51
N ALA A 35 -23.54 -29.72 2.05
CA ALA A 35 -23.54 -30.13 0.64
C ALA A 35 -24.15 -29.06 -0.29
N VAL A 36 -25.28 -28.48 0.12
CA VAL A 36 -25.93 -27.39 -0.60
C VAL A 36 -25.05 -26.14 -0.61
N PHE A 37 -24.41 -25.82 0.52
CA PHE A 37 -23.51 -24.68 0.65
C PHE A 37 -22.25 -24.83 -0.21
N SER A 38 -21.68 -26.03 -0.28
CA SER A 38 -20.56 -26.34 -1.18
C SER A 38 -20.95 -26.17 -2.65
N GLY A 39 -22.17 -26.57 -3.01
CA GLY A 39 -22.74 -26.32 -4.34
C GLY A 39 -22.94 -24.84 -4.65
N ILE A 40 -23.43 -24.06 -3.69
CA ILE A 40 -23.62 -22.61 -3.82
C ILE A 40 -22.27 -21.90 -3.94
N ILE A 41 -21.27 -22.21 -3.10
CA ILE A 41 -19.92 -21.66 -3.19
C ILE A 41 -19.31 -21.96 -4.55
N ARG A 42 -19.44 -23.19 -5.04
CA ARG A 42 -18.89 -23.58 -6.35
C ARG A 42 -19.64 -22.89 -7.50
N CYS A 43 -20.95 -22.70 -7.38
CA CYS A 43 -21.73 -21.85 -8.29
C CYS A 43 -21.24 -20.39 -8.25
N ILE A 44 -20.99 -19.82 -7.07
CA ILE A 44 -20.45 -18.46 -6.90
C ILE A 44 -19.05 -18.36 -7.52
N GLN A 45 -18.14 -19.28 -7.22
CA GLN A 45 -16.78 -19.31 -7.78
C GLN A 45 -16.77 -19.46 -9.31
N LEU A 46 -17.61 -20.35 -9.87
CA LEU A 46 -17.77 -20.52 -11.32
C LEU A 46 -18.41 -19.28 -11.97
N PHE A 47 -19.29 -18.57 -11.25
CA PHE A 47 -19.92 -17.33 -11.73
C PHE A 47 -18.97 -16.13 -11.65
N TRP A 48 -18.13 -16.06 -10.61
CA TRP A 48 -17.05 -15.08 -10.43
C TRP A 48 -16.02 -15.15 -11.56
N LYS A 49 -15.74 -16.35 -12.08
CA LYS A 49 -14.87 -16.54 -13.25
C LYS A 49 -15.45 -15.92 -14.52
N ASN A 50 -16.78 -15.70 -14.60
CA ASN A 50 -17.45 -15.40 -15.86
C ASN A 50 -18.16 -14.03 -15.96
N GLN A 51 -18.45 -13.30 -14.86
CA GLN A 51 -19.18 -12.01 -14.95
C GLN A 51 -18.86 -11.03 -13.79
N ARG A 52 -17.95 -10.07 -14.01
CA ARG A 52 -17.64 -8.95 -13.08
C ARG A 52 -18.70 -7.83 -12.98
N LYS A 53 -19.80 -7.87 -13.77
CA LYS A 53 -20.76 -6.74 -13.87
C LYS A 53 -22.16 -6.96 -13.24
N LYS A 54 -22.54 -8.18 -12.82
CA LYS A 54 -23.91 -8.52 -12.34
C LYS A 54 -24.01 -8.81 -10.83
N ILE A 55 -23.07 -8.28 -10.04
CA ILE A 55 -22.91 -8.62 -8.61
C ILE A 55 -23.87 -7.83 -7.69
N ALA A 56 -24.34 -6.66 -8.12
CA ALA A 56 -25.21 -5.78 -7.32
C ALA A 56 -26.61 -6.38 -7.03
N THR A 57 -27.26 -6.96 -8.03
CA THR A 57 -28.67 -7.39 -7.91
C THR A 57 -28.80 -8.67 -7.09
N ILE A 58 -27.80 -9.55 -7.13
CA ILE A 58 -27.84 -10.86 -6.46
C ILE A 58 -27.44 -10.74 -4.99
N GLY A 59 -26.47 -9.87 -4.65
CA GLY A 59 -26.10 -9.59 -3.27
C GLY A 59 -27.28 -9.06 -2.45
N ALA A 60 -28.07 -8.15 -3.04
CA ALA A 60 -29.28 -7.63 -2.42
C ALA A 60 -30.36 -8.70 -2.19
N ILE A 61 -30.57 -9.62 -3.13
CA ILE A 61 -31.56 -10.71 -2.97
C ILE A 61 -31.15 -11.67 -1.84
N ILE A 62 -29.85 -11.97 -1.70
CA ILE A 62 -29.35 -12.84 -0.65
C ILE A 62 -29.44 -12.14 0.73
N PHE A 63 -29.01 -10.88 0.82
CA PHE A 63 -29.00 -10.12 2.08
C PHE A 63 -30.40 -9.73 2.57
N TYR A 64 -31.28 -9.28 1.66
CA TYR A 64 -32.60 -8.75 2.05
C TYR A 64 -33.73 -9.78 1.90
N GLY A 65 -33.56 -10.81 1.07
CA GLY A 65 -34.58 -11.85 0.86
C GLY A 65 -34.37 -13.09 1.73
N ILE A 66 -33.16 -13.65 1.76
CA ILE A 66 -32.89 -14.97 2.36
C ILE A 66 -32.47 -14.86 3.84
N LEU A 67 -31.75 -13.80 4.20
CA LEU A 67 -31.22 -13.56 5.55
C LEU A 67 -32.32 -13.41 6.63
N PRO A 68 -33.45 -12.71 6.39
CA PRO A 68 -34.53 -12.61 7.38
C PRO A 68 -35.31 -13.92 7.57
N LEU A 69 -35.39 -14.76 6.52
CA LEU A 69 -36.16 -16.02 6.54
C LEU A 69 -35.44 -17.17 7.28
N SER A 70 -34.18 -16.99 7.66
CA SER A 70 -33.31 -18.07 8.15
C SER A 70 -32.58 -17.74 9.45
N GLY A 71 -33.14 -16.81 10.24
CA GLY A 71 -32.59 -16.05 11.37
C GLY A 71 -31.93 -16.77 12.56
N GLY A 72 -31.28 -17.92 12.36
CA GLY A 72 -30.40 -18.55 13.34
C GLY A 72 -29.36 -19.52 12.76
N LEU A 73 -29.45 -19.92 11.48
CA LEU A 73 -28.64 -21.02 10.92
C LEU A 73 -27.51 -20.59 9.96
N PHE A 74 -27.37 -19.30 9.65
CA PHE A 74 -26.48 -18.81 8.59
C PHE A 74 -25.33 -17.91 9.08
N TRP A 75 -24.63 -18.33 10.14
CA TRP A 75 -23.34 -17.74 10.51
C TRP A 75 -22.30 -17.69 9.35
N PRO A 76 -22.27 -18.63 8.36
CA PRO A 76 -21.34 -18.54 7.23
C PRO A 76 -21.67 -17.44 6.22
N VAL A 77 -22.91 -16.90 6.23
CA VAL A 77 -23.27 -15.74 5.41
C VAL A 77 -22.64 -14.48 5.99
N TYR A 78 -22.33 -14.41 7.28
CA TYR A 78 -21.51 -13.32 7.81
C TYR A 78 -20.06 -13.40 7.30
N LEU A 79 -19.49 -14.61 7.16
CA LEU A 79 -18.13 -14.80 6.62
C LEU A 79 -17.98 -14.37 5.16
N VAL A 80 -19.05 -14.45 4.36
CA VAL A 80 -19.03 -14.05 2.93
C VAL A 80 -19.67 -12.69 2.72
N GLY A 81 -20.70 -12.38 3.50
CA GLY A 81 -21.52 -11.19 3.39
C GLY A 81 -20.86 -9.94 3.96
N VAL A 82 -20.12 -10.03 5.07
CA VAL A 82 -19.39 -8.88 5.63
C VAL A 82 -18.31 -8.40 4.65
N PRO A 83 -17.44 -9.27 4.09
CA PRO A 83 -16.47 -8.85 3.08
C PRO A 83 -17.11 -8.34 1.78
N LEU A 84 -18.25 -8.92 1.36
CA LEU A 84 -18.99 -8.45 0.20
C LEU A 84 -19.67 -7.09 0.44
N TRP A 85 -20.16 -6.84 1.66
CA TRP A 85 -20.77 -5.58 2.04
C TRP A 85 -19.73 -4.47 2.14
N GLU A 86 -18.61 -4.70 2.83
CA GLU A 86 -17.47 -3.78 2.87
C GLU A 86 -16.94 -3.50 1.46
N SER A 87 -16.90 -4.53 0.61
CA SER A 87 -16.56 -4.39 -0.81
C SER A 87 -17.54 -3.54 -1.60
N TRP A 88 -18.83 -3.59 -1.25
CA TRP A 88 -19.84 -2.80 -1.93
C TRP A 88 -19.85 -1.36 -1.45
N GLU A 89 -19.71 -1.18 -0.14
CA GLU A 89 -19.80 0.11 0.51
C GLU A 89 -18.59 1.00 0.20
N ASN A 90 -17.41 0.42 -0.01
CA ASN A 90 -16.18 1.17 -0.34
C ASN A 90 -15.96 1.43 -1.83
N ARG A 91 -16.88 1.00 -2.70
CA ARG A 91 -16.70 1.14 -4.15
C ARG A 91 -16.93 2.57 -4.63
N PRO A 92 -15.95 3.19 -5.33
CA PRO A 92 -16.17 4.49 -5.95
C PRO A 92 -17.21 4.39 -7.05
N ASP A 93 -17.99 5.45 -7.23
CA ASP A 93 -18.99 5.54 -8.28
C ASP A 93 -18.33 5.61 -9.66
N LYS A 94 -19.07 5.21 -10.71
CA LYS A 94 -18.50 5.13 -12.08
C LYS A 94 -18.09 6.50 -12.61
N ASP A 95 -18.78 7.57 -12.20
CA ASP A 95 -18.44 8.93 -12.60
C ASP A 95 -17.10 9.33 -12.00
N CYS A 96 -16.89 9.05 -10.71
CA CYS A 96 -15.61 9.26 -10.06
C CYS A 96 -14.44 8.51 -10.70
N ILE A 97 -14.61 7.24 -11.04
CA ILE A 97 -13.58 6.47 -11.73
C ILE A 97 -13.26 7.12 -13.09
N ALA A 98 -14.28 7.52 -13.84
CA ALA A 98 -14.11 8.05 -15.20
C ALA A 98 -13.53 9.47 -15.23
N LYS A 99 -14.00 10.36 -14.36
CA LYS A 99 -13.62 11.78 -14.35
C LYS A 99 -12.45 12.09 -13.41
N GLY A 100 -12.22 11.25 -12.41
CA GLY A 100 -11.29 11.52 -11.33
C GLY A 100 -11.79 12.63 -10.40
N ARG A 101 -10.93 13.03 -9.46
CA ARG A 101 -11.15 14.12 -8.51
C ARG A 101 -9.97 15.07 -8.47
N LEU A 102 -10.29 16.36 -8.40
CA LEU A 102 -9.31 17.43 -8.43
C LEU A 102 -8.84 17.81 -7.03
N ILE A 103 -7.53 17.79 -6.85
CA ILE A 103 -6.85 18.22 -5.64
C ILE A 103 -5.77 19.25 -5.97
N SER A 104 -5.33 20.01 -4.98
CA SER A 104 -4.15 20.87 -5.08
C SER A 104 -3.28 20.63 -3.84
N LEU A 105 -2.03 20.22 -4.08
CA LEU A 105 -0.99 20.07 -3.05
C LEU A 105 -0.07 21.30 -3.00
N GLU A 106 0.00 22.04 -4.10
CA GLU A 106 0.84 23.23 -4.25
C GLU A 106 0.03 24.36 -4.93
N PRO A 107 0.26 25.64 -4.58
CA PRO A 107 -0.49 26.77 -5.13
C PRO A 107 -0.45 26.79 -6.66
N GLY A 108 -1.62 26.85 -7.29
CA GLY A 108 -1.73 27.00 -8.75
C GLY A 108 -1.47 25.71 -9.55
N VAL A 109 -1.24 24.57 -8.89
CA VAL A 109 -1.16 23.27 -9.56
C VAL A 109 -2.30 22.36 -9.15
N ILE A 110 -2.89 21.74 -10.17
CA ILE A 110 -4.05 20.88 -10.04
C ILE A 110 -3.64 19.46 -10.38
N TYR A 111 -3.99 18.52 -9.51
CA TYR A 111 -3.85 17.09 -9.77
C TYR A 111 -5.20 16.43 -9.87
N ARG A 112 -5.30 15.41 -10.71
CA ARG A 112 -6.47 14.57 -10.90
C ARG A 112 -6.16 13.14 -10.50
N LEU A 113 -6.82 12.70 -9.44
CA LEU A 113 -6.73 11.32 -8.96
C LEU A 113 -7.93 10.51 -9.45
N HIS A 114 -7.64 9.31 -9.94
CA HIS A 114 -8.64 8.35 -10.38
C HIS A 114 -8.68 7.18 -9.39
N PRO A 115 -9.51 7.25 -8.34
CA PRO A 115 -9.55 6.23 -7.31
C PRO A 115 -10.10 4.90 -7.84
N VAL A 116 -9.52 3.80 -7.35
CA VAL A 116 -9.86 2.43 -7.70
C VAL A 116 -10.50 1.74 -6.50
N TYR A 117 -11.39 0.78 -6.77
CA TYR A 117 -11.90 -0.09 -5.72
C TYR A 117 -10.76 -0.75 -4.92
N GLY A 118 -10.69 -0.44 -3.62
CA GLY A 118 -9.69 -0.97 -2.69
C GLY A 118 -8.58 0.01 -2.34
N ASP A 119 -8.51 1.18 -2.99
CA ASP A 119 -7.54 2.20 -2.60
C ASP A 119 -7.98 2.86 -1.30
N ASP A 120 -7.05 2.89 -0.36
CA ASP A 120 -7.10 3.72 0.83
C ASP A 120 -6.12 4.88 0.63
N PHE A 121 -6.64 6.10 0.81
CA PHE A 121 -5.83 7.31 0.76
C PHE A 121 -5.71 7.87 2.17
N TRP A 122 -4.50 8.22 2.56
CA TRP A 122 -4.27 9.03 3.74
C TRP A 122 -4.17 10.48 3.29
N ILE A 123 -5.11 11.30 3.72
CA ILE A 123 -5.20 12.70 3.34
C ILE A 123 -5.11 13.53 4.60
N GLU A 124 -4.32 14.59 4.52
CA GLU A 124 -4.28 15.64 5.53
C GLU A 124 -4.91 16.89 4.94
N ARG A 125 -5.86 17.48 5.67
CA ARG A 125 -6.46 18.77 5.34
C ARG A 125 -6.76 19.50 6.63
N ASP A 126 -6.37 20.77 6.70
CA ASP A 126 -6.64 21.65 7.85
C ASP A 126 -6.05 21.10 9.17
N GLY A 127 -4.92 20.40 9.09
CA GLY A 127 -4.23 19.78 10.24
C GLY A 127 -4.83 18.46 10.72
N GLU A 128 -5.89 17.96 10.08
CA GLU A 128 -6.47 16.65 10.39
C GLU A 128 -6.05 15.61 9.35
N THR A 129 -5.46 14.50 9.82
CA THR A 129 -5.15 13.34 8.98
C THR A 129 -6.25 12.30 9.07
N PHE A 130 -6.78 11.89 7.92
CA PHE A 130 -7.81 10.88 7.82
C PHE A 130 -7.46 9.83 6.78
N ASN A 131 -7.75 8.57 7.09
CA ASN A 131 -7.83 7.52 6.09
C ASN A 131 -9.22 7.58 5.44
N VAL A 132 -9.26 7.80 4.13
CA VAL A 132 -10.48 7.78 3.33
C VAL A 132 -10.43 6.64 2.34
N SER A 133 -11.47 5.81 2.40
CA SER A 133 -11.75 4.87 1.34
C SER A 133 -12.04 5.61 0.04
N SER A 134 -11.77 4.95 -1.08
CA SER A 134 -12.03 5.47 -2.43
C SER A 134 -13.42 6.10 -2.61
N ARG A 135 -14.49 5.52 -2.06
CA ARG A 135 -15.82 6.12 -2.14
C ARG A 135 -15.92 7.44 -1.36
N LYS A 136 -15.40 7.49 -0.14
CA LYS A 136 -15.42 8.73 0.67
C LYS A 136 -14.60 9.81 0.01
N PHE A 137 -13.46 9.46 -0.58
CA PHE A 137 -12.68 10.37 -1.42
C PHE A 137 -13.53 10.92 -2.57
N CYS A 138 -14.21 10.05 -3.33
CA CYS A 138 -15.10 10.48 -4.42
C CYS A 138 -16.25 11.41 -3.99
N GLN A 139 -16.71 11.28 -2.75
CA GLN A 139 -17.76 12.12 -2.17
C GLN A 139 -17.23 13.46 -1.63
N SER A 140 -15.99 13.47 -1.15
CA SER A 140 -15.38 14.63 -0.48
C SER A 140 -14.68 15.58 -1.45
N PHE A 141 -14.41 15.13 -2.66
CA PHE A 141 -13.73 15.90 -3.70
C PHE A 141 -14.58 15.98 -4.96
N SER A 142 -14.37 17.02 -5.76
CA SER A 142 -15.12 17.29 -6.99
C SER A 142 -14.29 16.98 -8.23
N ALA A 143 -14.96 16.66 -9.35
CA ALA A 143 -14.34 16.57 -10.67
C ALA A 143 -14.13 17.96 -11.32
N ASP A 144 -14.84 18.98 -10.82
CA ASP A 144 -14.90 20.32 -11.42
C ASP A 144 -14.33 21.40 -10.50
N THR A 145 -14.26 21.14 -9.19
CA THR A 145 -13.76 22.10 -8.19
C THR A 145 -12.53 21.54 -7.50
N VAL A 146 -11.44 22.29 -7.56
CA VAL A 146 -10.16 21.93 -6.93
C VAL A 146 -10.28 22.09 -5.42
N SER A 147 -9.92 21.06 -4.68
CA SER A 147 -9.83 21.14 -3.21
C SER A 147 -8.37 21.13 -2.76
N PRO A 148 -7.92 22.12 -1.98
CA PRO A 148 -6.59 22.09 -1.39
C PRO A 148 -6.49 20.96 -0.35
N ILE A 149 -5.31 20.32 -0.30
CA ILE A 149 -4.92 19.36 0.73
C ILE A 149 -3.46 19.60 1.11
N ASP A 150 -3.10 19.20 2.33
CA ASP A 150 -1.75 19.38 2.87
C ASP A 150 -0.88 18.14 2.64
N LYS A 151 -1.49 16.96 2.61
CA LYS A 151 -0.80 15.69 2.35
C LYS A 151 -1.69 14.74 1.57
N LEU A 152 -1.07 13.97 0.68
CA LEU A 152 -1.64 12.79 0.05
C LEU A 152 -0.66 11.62 0.20
N GLU A 153 -1.15 10.51 0.71
CA GLU A 153 -0.40 9.26 0.75
C GLU A 153 -1.21 8.12 0.15
N PHE A 154 -0.57 7.33 -0.71
CA PHE A 154 -1.18 6.18 -1.34
C PHE A 154 -0.17 5.06 -1.61
N SER A 155 -0.70 3.86 -1.79
CA SER A 155 0.08 2.64 -2.04
C SER A 155 0.24 2.38 -3.54
N PHE A 156 1.48 2.18 -3.99
CA PHE A 156 1.77 1.74 -5.35
C PHE A 156 1.27 0.31 -5.63
N TYR A 157 1.13 -0.51 -4.57
CA TYR A 157 0.53 -1.83 -4.69
C TYR A 157 -0.96 -1.74 -5.04
N GLU A 158 -1.68 -0.82 -4.42
CA GLU A 158 -3.10 -0.56 -4.74
C GLU A 158 -3.26 0.01 -6.15
N LEU A 159 -2.40 0.96 -6.54
CA LEU A 159 -2.34 1.50 -7.90
C LEU A 159 -2.24 0.40 -8.97
N CYS A 160 -1.42 -0.63 -8.74
CA CYS A 160 -1.26 -1.71 -9.70
C CYS A 160 -2.42 -2.71 -9.78
N ARG A 161 -3.43 -2.62 -8.90
CA ARG A 161 -4.66 -3.41 -9.02
C ARG A 161 -5.55 -2.92 -10.17
N SER A 162 -5.49 -1.64 -10.51
CA SER A 162 -6.19 -1.09 -11.68
C SER A 162 -5.47 0.16 -12.22
N PRO A 163 -4.37 -0.02 -12.95
CA PRO A 163 -3.66 1.10 -13.57
C PRO A 163 -4.54 1.81 -14.62
N GLN A 164 -4.56 3.13 -14.59
CA GLN A 164 -5.44 3.96 -15.41
C GLN A 164 -4.75 4.41 -16.70
N THR A 165 -3.52 4.93 -16.59
CA THR A 165 -2.76 5.46 -17.72
C THR A 165 -2.00 4.35 -18.47
N PRO A 166 -1.61 4.58 -19.75
CA PRO A 166 -0.74 3.67 -20.48
C PRO A 166 0.59 3.40 -19.77
N TRP A 167 1.19 4.41 -19.13
CA TRP A 167 2.42 4.22 -18.39
C TRP A 167 2.22 3.43 -17.10
N GLN A 168 1.18 3.72 -16.31
CA GLN A 168 0.85 2.90 -15.13
C GLN A 168 0.61 1.44 -15.53
N LYS A 169 -0.06 1.20 -16.66
CA LYS A 169 -0.25 -0.15 -17.20
C LYS A 169 1.08 -0.80 -17.56
N ALA A 170 1.97 -0.07 -18.24
CA ALA A 170 3.29 -0.57 -18.60
C ALA A 170 4.17 -0.85 -17.36
N TYR A 171 4.17 0.05 -16.39
CA TYR A 171 4.81 -0.12 -15.09
C TYR A 171 4.28 -1.38 -14.43
N CYS A 172 2.98 -1.47 -14.14
CA CYS A 172 2.39 -2.59 -13.40
C CYS A 172 2.40 -3.93 -14.16
N ALA A 173 2.44 -3.94 -15.49
CA ALA A 173 2.55 -5.16 -16.30
C ALA A 173 3.97 -5.75 -16.31
N GLY A 174 4.98 -5.00 -15.87
CA GLY A 174 6.37 -5.46 -15.78
C GLY A 174 6.54 -6.56 -14.74
N ASN A 175 6.34 -7.82 -15.14
CA ASN A 175 6.51 -9.02 -14.30
C ASN A 175 7.95 -9.27 -13.76
N SER A 176 8.90 -8.35 -13.99
CA SER A 176 10.30 -8.44 -13.56
C SER A 176 10.88 -7.10 -13.08
N GLN A 177 10.05 -6.19 -12.55
CA GLN A 177 10.55 -4.92 -12.01
C GLN A 177 11.71 -5.15 -11.04
N SER A 178 12.90 -4.68 -11.42
CA SER A 178 14.09 -4.63 -10.56
C SER A 178 13.82 -3.87 -9.27
N LEU A 179 12.89 -2.92 -9.32
CA LEU A 179 12.56 -1.99 -8.26
C LEU A 179 11.04 -1.79 -8.16
N ARG A 180 10.49 -1.93 -6.95
CA ARG A 180 9.07 -1.74 -6.65
C ARG A 180 8.92 -0.61 -5.64
N LEU A 181 8.09 0.38 -5.95
CA LEU A 181 7.68 1.36 -4.95
C LEU A 181 6.57 0.76 -4.09
N SER A 182 6.61 1.04 -2.78
CA SER A 182 5.58 0.58 -1.83
C SER A 182 4.57 1.69 -1.56
N ASN A 183 5.02 2.81 -1.01
CA ASN A 183 4.18 3.96 -0.66
C ASN A 183 4.75 5.22 -1.33
N LEU A 184 3.86 6.12 -1.76
CA LEU A 184 4.19 7.50 -2.13
C LEU A 184 3.47 8.44 -1.17
N ILE A 185 4.21 9.40 -0.65
CA ILE A 185 3.71 10.47 0.19
C ILE A 185 4.08 11.77 -0.48
N LEU A 186 3.07 12.59 -0.75
CA LEU A 186 3.18 13.94 -1.28
C LEU A 186 2.72 14.88 -0.17
N LYS A 187 3.54 15.86 0.18
CA LYS A 187 3.21 16.79 1.27
C LYS A 187 3.57 18.22 0.88
N ARG A 188 2.61 19.13 1.08
CA ARG A 188 2.82 20.57 0.95
C ARG A 188 3.83 21.02 2.01
N SER A 189 4.85 21.75 1.59
CA SER A 189 5.92 22.22 2.49
C SER A 189 5.35 23.03 3.67
N ALA A 190 5.63 22.58 4.92
CA ALA A 190 5.70 23.37 6.17
C ALA A 190 5.95 22.52 7.45
N SER A 191 6.80 21.47 7.44
CA SER A 191 7.23 20.87 8.71
C SER A 191 8.69 20.41 8.69
N ASP A 192 9.47 20.93 9.64
CA ASP A 192 10.89 20.61 9.87
C ASP A 192 11.15 19.09 10.00
N ASN A 193 10.16 18.33 10.49
CA ASN A 193 10.24 16.89 10.73
C ASN A 193 10.37 15.99 9.48
N GLU A 194 10.35 16.55 8.27
CA GLU A 194 10.43 15.76 7.03
C GLU A 194 11.84 15.61 6.47
N SER A 195 12.82 16.35 7.02
CA SER A 195 14.22 16.28 6.60
C SER A 195 14.86 14.95 7.04
N GLY A 196 15.15 14.08 6.06
CA GLY A 196 15.95 12.89 6.30
C GLY A 196 17.37 13.21 6.77
N TRP A 197 17.89 14.40 6.43
CA TRP A 197 19.20 14.86 6.86
C TRP A 197 19.22 15.22 8.34
N GLN A 198 18.26 16.02 8.80
CA GLN A 198 18.15 16.39 10.21
C GLN A 198 17.91 15.14 11.09
N GLN A 199 17.02 14.24 10.66
CA GLN A 199 16.79 12.95 11.33
C GLN A 199 18.09 12.15 11.48
N LEU A 200 18.87 12.01 10.41
CA LEU A 200 20.16 11.32 10.48
C LEU A 200 21.15 12.02 11.41
N GLN A 201 21.18 13.36 11.42
CA GLN A 201 22.05 14.11 12.33
C GLN A 201 21.67 13.89 13.79
N GLU A 202 20.37 13.85 14.11
CA GLU A 202 19.88 13.53 15.45
C GLU A 202 20.26 12.12 15.88
N GLU A 203 20.09 11.13 14.99
CA GLU A 203 20.50 9.74 15.23
C GLU A 203 22.01 9.64 15.51
N LEU A 204 22.84 10.23 14.65
CA LEU A 204 24.30 10.23 14.82
C LEU A 204 24.73 10.93 16.12
N ASN A 205 24.07 12.03 16.50
CA ASN A 205 24.34 12.73 17.76
C ASN A 205 23.91 11.88 18.97
N GLY A 206 22.76 11.20 18.87
CA GLY A 206 22.29 10.25 19.86
C GLY A 206 23.29 9.13 20.11
N SER A 207 23.74 8.45 19.05
CA SER A 207 24.74 7.37 19.15
C SER A 207 26.05 7.86 19.75
N ARG A 208 26.54 9.05 19.35
CA ARG A 208 27.76 9.65 19.93
C ARG A 208 27.61 9.95 21.43
N ASN A 209 26.46 10.45 21.86
CA ASN A 209 26.20 10.74 23.27
C ASN A 209 26.18 9.45 24.11
N ILE A 210 25.59 8.38 23.59
CA ILE A 210 25.60 7.06 24.24
C ILE A 210 27.03 6.55 24.39
N GLN A 211 27.81 6.54 23.31
CA GLN A 211 29.22 6.14 23.33
C GLN A 211 30.06 6.96 24.33
N ARG A 212 29.79 8.27 24.45
CA ARG A 212 30.47 9.16 25.40
C ARG A 212 30.10 8.87 26.85
N LEU A 213 28.82 8.61 27.15
CA LEU A 213 28.32 8.40 28.50
C LEU A 213 28.66 7.01 29.06
N GLN A 214 28.68 5.99 28.21
CA GLN A 214 28.82 4.60 28.62
C GLN A 214 30.22 4.02 28.38
N GLY A 215 31.11 4.77 27.71
CA GLY A 215 32.36 4.24 27.15
C GLY A 215 32.08 3.42 25.89
N GLN A 216 33.14 2.97 25.19
CA GLN A 216 32.99 1.94 24.14
C GLN A 216 32.55 0.63 24.80
N LEU A 217 31.24 0.47 25.05
CA LEU A 217 30.71 -0.81 25.50
C LEU A 217 30.77 -1.81 24.34
N PRO A 218 31.10 -3.08 24.60
CA PRO A 218 30.82 -4.14 23.63
C PRO A 218 29.32 -4.14 23.33
N TYR A 219 28.98 -4.27 22.04
CA TYR A 219 27.62 -4.24 21.48
C TYR A 219 26.60 -4.85 22.45
N SER A 220 25.72 -4.01 23.01
CA SER A 220 24.60 -4.50 23.80
C SER A 220 23.45 -4.79 22.84
N SER A 221 22.95 -6.03 22.89
CA SER A 221 21.81 -6.48 22.08
C SER A 221 20.51 -5.69 22.32
N TYR A 222 20.50 -4.78 23.30
CA TYR A 222 19.38 -3.90 23.61
C TYR A 222 19.42 -2.55 22.89
N TYR A 223 20.56 -2.13 22.31
CA TYR A 223 20.67 -0.84 21.60
C TYR A 223 20.61 -1.05 20.08
N TYR A 224 19.40 -0.89 19.54
CA TYR A 224 19.09 -1.11 18.12
C TYR A 224 19.67 -0.01 17.19
N THR A 225 20.40 0.98 17.69
CA THR A 225 20.80 2.20 16.94
C THR A 225 22.28 2.57 17.08
N ASP A 226 23.15 1.60 17.37
CA ASP A 226 24.58 1.86 17.49
C ASP A 226 25.20 2.15 16.12
N TRP A 227 25.67 3.39 15.92
CA TRP A 227 26.48 3.77 14.76
C TRP A 227 27.79 2.95 14.75
N LEU A 228 27.98 2.15 13.70
CA LEU A 228 29.10 1.24 13.53
C LEU A 228 30.30 1.91 12.85
N GLN A 229 30.06 2.47 11.67
CA GLN A 229 31.12 3.05 10.85
C GLN A 229 30.58 4.08 9.85
N THR A 230 31.50 4.86 9.30
CA THR A 230 31.26 5.77 8.18
C THR A 230 32.19 5.39 7.04
N VAL A 231 31.60 5.17 5.86
CA VAL A 231 32.32 4.87 4.63
C VAL A 231 32.12 6.04 3.67
N GLN A 232 33.20 6.69 3.29
CA GLN A 232 33.16 7.73 2.26
C GLN A 232 33.41 7.07 0.90
N PHE A 233 32.43 7.18 0.00
CA PHE A 233 32.54 6.65 -1.36
C PHE A 233 33.25 7.66 -2.28
N ASP A 234 32.81 8.91 -2.24
CA ASP A 234 33.44 10.03 -2.94
C ASP A 234 33.20 11.35 -2.16
N SER A 235 33.50 12.51 -2.77
CA SER A 235 33.33 13.82 -2.11
C SER A 235 31.86 14.20 -1.82
N GLY A 236 30.91 13.60 -2.54
CA GLY A 236 29.48 13.87 -2.50
C GLY A 236 28.63 12.78 -1.85
N VAL A 237 29.16 11.57 -1.70
CA VAL A 237 28.45 10.38 -1.18
C VAL A 237 29.13 9.82 0.06
N THR A 238 28.37 9.69 1.15
CA THR A 238 28.84 9.15 2.43
C THR A 238 27.80 8.21 3.01
N THR A 239 28.23 7.04 3.46
CA THR A 239 27.37 6.00 4.00
C THR A 239 27.65 5.80 5.50
N TYR A 240 26.57 5.73 6.29
CA TYR A 240 26.59 5.46 7.73
C TYR A 240 25.92 4.11 7.97
N GLU A 241 26.62 3.23 8.66
CA GLU A 241 26.09 1.92 9.05
C GLU A 241 25.66 1.93 10.50
N PHE A 242 24.49 1.36 10.78
CA PHE A 242 23.93 1.21 12.11
C PHE A 242 23.67 -0.27 12.42
N TYR A 243 24.01 -0.68 13.65
CA TYR A 243 23.82 -2.05 14.12
C TYR A 243 22.33 -2.44 14.05
N ARG A 244 22.00 -3.48 13.29
CA ARG A 244 20.64 -4.02 13.07
C ARG A 244 19.60 -3.07 12.43
N SER A 245 19.82 -1.75 12.45
CA SER A 245 18.94 -0.75 11.84
C SER A 245 19.12 -0.60 10.33
N GLY A 246 20.30 -0.92 9.79
CA GLY A 246 20.61 -0.83 8.37
C GLY A 246 21.56 0.32 8.04
N VAL A 247 21.32 0.98 6.90
CA VAL A 247 22.29 1.87 6.27
C VAL A 247 21.64 3.18 5.84
N SER A 248 22.29 4.29 6.16
CA SER A 248 21.92 5.62 5.67
C SER A 248 22.98 6.14 4.72
N THR A 249 22.62 6.32 3.44
CA THR A 249 23.52 6.91 2.43
C THR A 249 23.13 8.35 2.17
N VAL A 250 24.06 9.27 2.42
CA VAL A 250 23.92 10.71 2.22
C VAL A 250 24.50 11.10 0.88
N VAL A 251 23.73 11.85 0.09
CA VAL A 251 24.11 12.39 -1.21
C VAL A 251 23.98 13.91 -1.15
N LYS A 252 25.10 14.63 -1.15
CA LYS A 252 25.11 16.10 -1.00
C LYS A 252 24.46 16.82 -2.18
N HIS A 253 24.78 16.38 -3.39
CA HIS A 253 24.32 16.99 -4.63
C HIS A 253 23.87 15.91 -5.62
N PRO A 254 22.67 15.33 -5.44
CA PRO A 254 22.15 14.33 -6.37
C PRO A 254 21.94 14.97 -7.75
N ASP A 255 22.61 14.45 -8.78
CA ASP A 255 22.54 14.95 -10.16
C ASP A 255 21.21 14.60 -10.85
N TRP A 256 20.38 13.77 -10.22
CA TRP A 256 19.08 13.33 -10.75
C TRP A 256 17.86 14.01 -10.12
N LEU A 257 18.06 14.93 -9.17
CA LEU A 257 16.99 15.70 -8.56
C LEU A 257 17.18 17.19 -8.84
N HIS A 258 16.10 17.96 -8.69
CA HIS A 258 16.22 19.41 -8.56
C HIS A 258 17.12 19.79 -7.37
N GLN A 259 17.67 21.00 -7.39
CA GLN A 259 18.57 21.46 -6.33
C GLN A 259 17.92 21.32 -4.96
N GLN A 260 18.59 20.61 -4.06
CA GLN A 260 18.08 20.34 -2.71
C GLN A 260 18.67 21.34 -1.71
N PRO A 261 17.88 21.83 -0.73
CA PRO A 261 18.38 22.73 0.31
C PRO A 261 19.31 22.01 1.31
N GLU A 262 19.13 20.70 1.47
CA GLU A 262 19.91 19.84 2.34
C GLU A 262 20.34 18.56 1.57
N PRO A 263 21.38 17.85 2.03
CA PRO A 263 21.74 16.55 1.47
C PRO A 263 20.56 15.57 1.49
N VAL A 264 20.42 14.76 0.44
CA VAL A 264 19.41 13.71 0.38
C VAL A 264 19.90 12.48 1.12
N VAL A 265 19.04 11.89 1.94
CA VAL A 265 19.36 10.68 2.70
C VAL A 265 18.54 9.51 2.19
N LEU A 266 19.24 8.43 1.84
CA LEU A 266 18.67 7.13 1.49
C LEU A 266 18.79 6.21 2.70
N ASN A 267 17.68 5.97 3.40
CA ASN A 267 17.63 5.11 4.59
C ASN A 267 17.15 3.71 4.20
N CYS A 268 18.07 2.74 4.17
CA CYS A 268 17.81 1.36 3.78
C CYS A 268 17.87 0.43 4.99
N SER A 269 16.70 -0.07 5.41
CA SER A 269 16.60 -1.13 6.42
C SER A 269 16.99 -2.48 5.83
N GLN A 270 17.60 -3.33 6.67
CA GLN A 270 18.03 -4.69 6.32
C GLN A 270 17.32 -5.77 7.12
N GLU A 271 16.34 -5.42 7.96
CA GLU A 271 15.79 -6.31 9.01
C GLU A 271 15.11 -7.58 8.46
N TYR A 272 14.65 -7.56 7.19
CA TYR A 272 14.04 -8.74 6.52
C TYR A 272 14.20 -8.73 4.99
N TYR A 273 14.07 -7.55 4.38
CA TYR A 273 14.25 -7.27 2.97
C TYR A 273 14.83 -5.86 2.85
N VAL A 274 15.65 -5.60 1.83
CA VAL A 274 16.18 -4.24 1.63
C VAL A 274 15.03 -3.32 1.24
N ARG A 275 14.61 -2.50 2.19
CA ARG A 275 13.60 -1.44 2.00
C ARG A 275 14.28 -0.11 2.24
N CYS A 276 14.34 0.68 1.19
CA CYS A 276 14.89 2.02 1.22
C CYS A 276 13.78 3.06 1.26
N ASN A 277 13.98 4.09 2.08
CA ASN A 277 13.11 5.23 2.22
C ASN A 277 13.92 6.49 1.90
N THR A 278 13.32 7.41 1.16
CA THR A 278 13.93 8.72 0.89
C THR A 278 12.84 9.76 0.77
N ALA A 279 13.23 11.01 1.04
CA ALA A 279 12.40 12.19 0.87
C ALA A 279 13.24 13.29 0.22
N TYR A 280 12.63 14.07 -0.67
CA TYR A 280 13.27 15.24 -1.28
C TYR A 280 12.25 16.32 -1.61
N LEU A 281 12.75 17.54 -1.83
CA LEU A 281 11.96 18.67 -2.28
C LEU A 281 11.83 18.65 -3.80
N TYR A 282 10.59 18.69 -4.27
CA TYR A 282 10.22 18.74 -5.67
C TYR A 282 9.76 20.17 -6.01
N ARG A 283 10.47 20.83 -6.94
CA ARG A 283 10.13 22.16 -7.50
C ARG A 283 9.75 23.24 -6.47
N ASP A 284 10.44 23.21 -5.33
CA ASP A 284 10.47 24.24 -4.27
C ASP A 284 9.32 24.24 -3.24
N ASP A 285 8.19 23.57 -3.47
CA ASP A 285 7.03 23.64 -2.57
C ASP A 285 6.36 22.29 -2.21
N LEU A 286 6.75 21.21 -2.89
CA LEU A 286 6.21 19.87 -2.66
C LEU A 286 7.28 18.90 -2.18
N HIS A 287 7.09 18.24 -1.04
CA HIS A 287 7.93 17.12 -0.65
C HIS A 287 7.40 15.81 -1.21
N ILE A 288 8.29 15.05 -1.83
CA ILE A 288 8.04 13.67 -2.28
C ILE A 288 8.81 12.74 -1.35
N ARG A 289 8.09 11.82 -0.70
CA ARG A 289 8.66 10.71 0.06
C ARG A 289 8.16 9.40 -0.50
N TYR A 290 9.05 8.44 -0.68
CA TYR A 290 8.66 7.09 -1.07
C TYR A 290 9.50 6.02 -0.39
N SER A 291 8.91 4.84 -0.31
CA SER A 291 9.61 3.60 0.00
C SER A 291 9.77 2.77 -1.26
N TYR A 292 10.93 2.15 -1.45
CA TYR A 292 11.14 1.17 -2.50
C TYR A 292 11.90 -0.06 -2.02
N ASN A 293 11.69 -1.16 -2.69
CA ASN A 293 12.44 -2.40 -2.52
C ASN A 293 12.88 -2.94 -3.88
N ARG A 294 14.04 -3.58 -3.93
CA ARG A 294 14.49 -4.24 -5.16
C ARG A 294 13.99 -5.68 -5.19
N ALA A 295 13.44 -6.14 -6.31
CA ALA A 295 12.89 -7.49 -6.40
C ALA A 295 13.94 -8.60 -6.24
N LYS A 296 15.22 -8.32 -6.53
CA LYS A 296 16.34 -9.25 -6.31
C LYS A 296 16.82 -9.31 -4.85
N ASP A 297 16.36 -8.39 -4.00
CA ASP A 297 16.79 -8.29 -2.59
C ASP A 297 15.79 -8.96 -1.63
N ASN A 298 14.87 -9.77 -2.15
CA ASN A 298 14.01 -10.65 -1.36
C ASN A 298 14.78 -11.81 -0.68
N GLN A 299 16.11 -11.74 -0.65
CA GLN A 299 16.93 -12.65 0.14
C GLN A 299 16.90 -12.15 1.58
N ARG A 300 16.36 -13.00 2.46
CA ARG A 300 16.43 -12.82 3.91
C ARG A 300 17.91 -12.80 4.28
N TYR A 301 18.42 -11.66 4.73
CA TYR A 301 19.70 -11.64 5.41
C TYR A 301 19.42 -12.19 6.81
N ASP A 302 19.89 -13.40 7.10
CA ASP A 302 20.09 -13.78 8.50
C ASP A 302 21.16 -12.83 9.03
N PHE A 303 20.85 -12.10 10.10
CA PHE A 303 21.83 -11.35 10.88
C PHE A 303 22.72 -12.35 11.60
N ASP A 304 23.55 -13.06 10.86
CA ASP A 304 24.73 -13.70 11.44
C ASP A 304 25.64 -12.56 11.88
N GLU A 305 26.01 -12.55 13.17
CA GLU A 305 26.84 -11.50 13.78
C GLU A 305 28.22 -11.36 13.09
N ASP A 306 28.60 -12.34 12.27
CA ASP A 306 29.85 -12.39 11.51
C ASP A 306 29.76 -11.88 10.07
N VAL A 307 28.56 -11.66 9.51
CA VAL A 307 28.42 -11.11 8.16
C VAL A 307 28.47 -9.59 8.24
N ARG A 308 29.67 -9.03 8.40
CA ARG A 308 29.90 -7.61 8.10
C ARG A 308 29.51 -7.38 6.64
N HIS A 309 28.43 -6.66 6.42
CA HIS A 309 28.00 -6.31 5.08
C HIS A 309 29.10 -5.47 4.41
N ILE A 310 29.63 -5.98 3.30
CA ILE A 310 30.64 -5.25 2.52
C ILE A 310 29.90 -4.18 1.71
N TYR A 311 29.88 -2.94 2.21
CA TYR A 311 29.40 -1.77 1.47
C TYR A 311 30.45 -1.29 0.48
N ASP A 312 30.79 -2.16 -0.47
CA ASP A 312 31.72 -1.80 -1.53
C ASP A 312 31.09 -0.81 -2.52
N SER A 313 31.93 -0.33 -3.44
CA SER A 313 31.55 0.54 -4.53
C SER A 313 30.37 0.00 -5.35
N ASN A 314 30.27 -1.32 -5.51
CA ASN A 314 29.20 -1.93 -6.31
C ASN A 314 27.86 -1.85 -5.57
N TYR A 315 27.83 -2.11 -4.27
CA TYR A 315 26.64 -1.93 -3.44
C TYR A 315 26.14 -0.49 -3.50
N ILE A 316 27.03 0.48 -3.24
CA ILE A 316 26.67 1.90 -3.21
C ILE A 316 26.15 2.35 -4.59
N ASN A 317 26.85 2.04 -5.68
CA ASN A 317 26.39 2.35 -7.04
C ASN A 317 25.01 1.74 -7.33
N THR A 318 24.77 0.51 -6.89
CA THR A 318 23.47 -0.14 -7.12
C THR A 318 22.35 0.55 -6.32
N GLN A 319 22.63 1.01 -5.09
CA GLN A 319 21.65 1.79 -4.31
C GLN A 319 21.36 3.15 -4.92
N LEU A 320 22.38 3.86 -5.41
CA LEU A 320 22.21 5.16 -6.06
C LEU A 320 21.41 5.03 -7.37
N ASN A 321 21.71 4.03 -8.20
CA ASN A 321 20.96 3.75 -9.42
C ASN A 321 19.49 3.41 -9.12
N ALA A 322 19.25 2.61 -8.08
CA ALA A 322 17.90 2.28 -7.62
C ALA A 322 17.15 3.52 -7.12
N ALA A 323 17.80 4.40 -6.35
CA ALA A 323 17.21 5.64 -5.88
C ALA A 323 16.84 6.58 -7.04
N ARG A 324 17.71 6.69 -8.05
CA ARG A 324 17.47 7.46 -9.28
C ARG A 324 16.29 6.92 -10.07
N GLU A 325 16.20 5.60 -10.25
CA GLU A 325 15.06 4.94 -10.91
C GLU A 325 13.76 5.19 -10.13
N ALA A 326 13.80 5.04 -8.80
CA ALA A 326 12.65 5.26 -7.93
C ALA A 326 12.14 6.70 -7.99
N ALA A 327 13.05 7.68 -7.99
CA ALA A 327 12.70 9.10 -8.13
C ALA A 327 12.00 9.35 -9.46
N SER A 328 12.56 8.84 -10.56
CA SER A 328 11.96 8.98 -11.90
C SER A 328 10.55 8.36 -11.98
N ILE A 329 10.31 7.22 -11.34
CA ILE A 329 8.98 6.60 -11.26
C ILE A 329 8.01 7.48 -10.46
N ALA A 330 8.44 7.98 -9.30
CA ALA A 330 7.62 8.84 -8.44
C ALA A 330 7.24 10.14 -9.13
N GLU A 331 8.20 10.84 -9.75
CA GLU A 331 7.97 12.08 -10.48
C GLU A 331 7.09 11.85 -11.71
N LYS A 332 7.31 10.76 -12.44
CA LYS A 332 6.46 10.44 -13.61
C LYS A 332 5.02 10.16 -13.21
N PHE A 333 4.80 9.47 -12.10
CA PHE A 333 3.47 9.28 -11.56
C PHE A 333 2.82 10.61 -11.17
N LEU A 334 3.55 11.49 -10.49
CA LEU A 334 3.06 12.82 -10.12
C LEU A 334 2.68 13.65 -11.35
N GLU A 335 3.50 13.63 -12.39
CA GLU A 335 3.25 14.34 -13.65
C GLU A 335 2.03 13.82 -14.41
N GLU A 336 1.77 12.51 -14.37
CA GLU A 336 0.55 11.95 -14.98
C GLU A 336 -0.73 12.36 -14.28
N MET A 337 -0.66 12.67 -12.98
CA MET A 337 -1.81 13.21 -12.25
C MET A 337 -2.01 14.70 -12.54
N ARG A 338 -0.98 15.42 -13.01
CA ARG A 338 -1.07 16.87 -13.21
C ARG A 338 -2.04 17.20 -14.34
N VAL A 339 -2.91 18.17 -14.10
CA VAL A 339 -3.83 18.73 -15.11
C VAL A 339 -3.18 19.96 -15.72
N TYR A 340 -3.07 19.96 -17.05
CA TYR A 340 -2.51 21.05 -17.85
C TYR A 340 -3.59 21.95 -18.46
#